data_AF-A0A3D2RUU7-F1
#
_entry.id   AF-A0A3D2RUU7-F1
#
_cell.length_a   1.000
_cell.length_b   1.000
_cell.length_c   1.000
_cell.angle_alpha   90.00
_cell.angle_beta   90.00
_cell.angle_gamma   90.00
#
_symmetry.space_group_name_H-M   'P 1'
#
loop_
_entity.id
_entity.type
_entity.pdbx_description
1 polymer ?
#
loop_
_entity_poly.entity_id
_entity_poly.type
_entity_poly.pdbx_seq_one_letter_code
_entity_poly.pdbx_strand_id
1 'polypeptide(L)'
;MAIILGTAIALVSIAVIAYPFLGSKKYKLISGKFGTNYDLRIERLGIYSKIRDLEIDHASGDLTNSEFLLLRDQLRVSAAKLLKEESEPRRSNDKDELEAEIARQREQSRRGSEDRDVF
;
A
#
# COMPACT_ATOMS: atom_id res chain seq x y z
N MET A 1 -11.17 -49.93 20.33
CA MET A 1 -11.01 -49.18 19.06
C MET A 1 -11.63 -47.79 19.11
N ALA A 2 -12.87 -47.61 19.57
CA ALA A 2 -13.52 -46.29 19.61
C ALA A 2 -12.79 -45.24 20.48
N ILE A 3 -12.19 -45.65 21.59
CA ILE A 3 -11.48 -44.75 22.51
C ILE A 3 -10.23 -44.16 21.86
N ILE A 4 -9.48 -44.98 21.10
CA ILE A 4 -8.27 -44.57 20.38
C ILE A 4 -8.63 -43.56 19.27
N LEU A 5 -9.75 -43.78 18.59
CA LEU A 5 -10.24 -42.89 17.55
C LEU A 5 -10.68 -41.54 18.14
N GLY A 6 -11.37 -41.57 19.28
CA GLY A 6 -11.79 -40.35 19.99
C GLY A 6 -10.60 -39.51 20.48
N THR A 7 -9.58 -40.14 21.05
CA THR A 7 -8.36 -39.43 21.50
C THR A 7 -7.56 -38.88 20.33
N ALA A 8 -7.46 -39.60 19.21
CA ALA A 8 -6.80 -39.09 18.01
C ALA A 8 -7.49 -37.82 17.46
N ILE A 9 -8.81 -37.81 17.39
CA ILE A 9 -9.60 -36.65 16.92
C ILE A 9 -9.46 -35.46 17.88
N ALA A 10 -9.47 -35.71 19.19
CA ALA A 10 -9.29 -34.67 20.20
C ALA A 10 -7.92 -34.00 20.07
N LEU A 11 -6.86 -34.78 19.90
CA LEU A 11 -5.50 -34.25 19.71
C LEU A 11 -5.35 -33.45 18.42
N VAL A 12 -5.94 -33.90 17.32
CA VAL A 12 -5.91 -33.16 16.04
C VAL A 12 -6.66 -31.83 16.16
N SER A 13 -7.82 -31.80 16.83
CA SER A 13 -8.57 -30.55 17.05
C SER A 13 -7.76 -29.54 17.86
N ILE A 14 -7.12 -29.99 18.96
CA ILE A 14 -6.26 -29.13 19.78
C ILE A 14 -5.07 -28.64 18.95
N ALA A 15 -4.45 -29.52 18.14
CA ALA A 15 -3.33 -29.15 17.30
C ALA A 15 -3.71 -28.08 16.27
N VAL A 16 -4.87 -28.18 15.60
CA VAL A 16 -5.34 -27.17 14.63
C VAL A 16 -5.52 -25.79 15.28
N ILE A 17 -6.04 -25.75 16.51
CA ILE A 17 -6.27 -24.49 17.25
C ILE A 17 -4.96 -23.93 17.80
N ALA A 18 -4.07 -24.78 18.30
CA ALA A 18 -2.80 -24.37 18.90
C ALA A 18 -1.71 -24.06 17.85
N TYR A 19 -1.76 -24.68 16.68
CA TYR A 19 -0.82 -24.49 15.57
C TYR A 19 -0.57 -23.01 15.20
N PRO A 20 -1.60 -22.15 15.04
CA PRO A 20 -1.36 -20.73 14.76
C PRO A 20 -0.67 -19.98 15.90
N PHE A 21 -0.72 -20.47 17.14
CA PHE A 21 -0.05 -19.85 18.29
C PHE A 21 1.40 -20.32 18.48
N LEU A 22 1.75 -21.53 18.05
CA LEU A 22 3.12 -22.06 18.12
C LEU A 22 4.02 -21.53 16.99
N GLY A 23 3.42 -21.05 15.90
CA GLY A 23 4.13 -20.34 14.86
C GLY A 23 4.51 -18.93 15.31
N SER A 24 5.67 -18.76 15.96
CA SER A 24 6.33 -17.45 16.09
C SER A 24 6.87 -16.94 14.74
N LYS A 25 6.19 -17.25 13.64
CA LYS A 25 6.28 -16.46 12.42
C LYS A 25 5.67 -15.14 12.82
N LYS A 26 6.53 -14.24 13.31
CA LYS A 26 6.29 -12.80 13.32
C LYS A 26 5.49 -12.54 12.07
N TYR A 27 4.21 -12.23 12.23
CA TYR A 27 3.39 -11.76 11.13
C TYR A 27 4.18 -10.57 10.65
N LYS A 28 5.04 -10.77 9.64
CA LYS A 28 5.72 -9.70 8.95
C LYS A 28 4.56 -9.08 8.21
N LEU A 29 3.88 -8.21 8.94
CA LEU A 29 2.70 -7.51 8.49
C LEU A 29 3.03 -7.12 7.07
N ILE A 30 2.18 -7.52 6.15
CA ILE A 30 2.15 -6.98 4.79
C ILE A 30 1.68 -5.49 4.89
N SER A 31 2.05 -4.78 5.96
CA SER A 31 1.85 -3.36 6.20
C SER A 31 2.94 -2.53 5.54
N GLY A 32 4.04 -3.14 5.07
CA GLY A 32 5.12 -2.39 4.41
C GLY A 32 4.72 -1.68 3.11
N LYS A 33 3.63 -2.11 2.45
CA LYS A 33 3.15 -1.51 1.18
C LYS A 33 1.86 -0.68 1.35
N PHE A 34 1.01 -0.99 2.33
CA PHE A 34 -0.22 -0.24 2.62
C PHE A 34 -0.04 0.87 3.66
N GLY A 35 0.91 0.74 4.60
CA GLY A 35 1.17 1.73 5.64
C GLY A 35 1.58 3.08 5.05
N THR A 36 2.52 3.08 4.10
CA THR A 36 3.03 4.35 3.53
C THR A 36 1.97 5.15 2.78
N ASN A 37 1.06 4.52 2.03
CA ASN A 37 0.00 5.25 1.32
C ASN A 37 -1.14 5.71 2.26
N TYR A 38 -1.36 4.98 3.36
CA TYR A 38 -2.28 5.40 4.41
C TYR A 38 -1.71 6.59 5.19
N ASP A 39 -0.42 6.52 5.55
CA ASP A 39 0.30 7.57 6.27
C ASP A 39 0.33 8.88 5.47
N LEU A 40 0.61 8.82 4.16
CA LEU A 40 0.58 10.00 3.28
C LEU A 40 -0.81 10.66 3.20
N ARG A 41 -1.89 9.85 3.24
CA ARG A 41 -3.26 10.36 3.26
C ARG A 41 -3.62 11.03 4.58
N ILE A 42 -3.23 10.44 5.70
CA ILE A 42 -3.43 11.01 7.03
C ILE A 42 -2.66 12.32 7.17
N GLU A 43 -1.42 12.36 6.70
CA GLU A 43 -0.59 13.55 6.72
C GLU A 43 -1.20 14.68 5.89
N ARG A 44 -1.72 14.38 4.68
CA ARG A 44 -2.44 15.36 3.86
C ARG A 44 -3.70 15.89 4.56
N LEU A 45 -4.45 15.03 5.24
CA LEU A 45 -5.63 15.45 6.00
C LEU A 45 -5.25 16.44 7.11
N GLY A 46 -4.13 16.20 7.79
CA GLY A 46 -3.58 17.11 8.80
C GLY A 46 -3.12 18.45 8.22
N ILE A 47 -2.65 18.49 6.97
CA ILE A 47 -2.37 19.77 6.29
C ILE A 47 -3.66 20.55 6.04
N TYR A 48 -4.75 19.88 5.65
CA TYR A 48 -6.04 20.56 5.44
C TYR A 48 -6.64 21.09 6.73
N SER A 49 -6.49 20.39 7.86
CA SER A 49 -6.91 20.94 9.15
C SER A 49 -6.11 22.19 9.51
N LYS A 50 -4.79 22.17 9.32
CA LYS A 50 -3.94 23.36 9.56
C LYS A 50 -4.32 24.55 8.71
N ILE A 51 -4.72 24.34 7.45
CA ILE A 51 -5.22 25.43 6.59
C ILE A 51 -6.51 26.02 7.17
N ARG A 52 -7.41 25.17 7.68
CA ARG A 52 -8.65 25.62 8.32
C ARG A 52 -8.38 26.39 9.62
N ASP A 53 -7.43 25.94 10.43
CA ASP A 53 -7.04 26.65 11.65
C ASP A 53 -6.47 28.04 11.30
N LEU A 54 -5.62 28.12 10.26
CA LEU A 54 -5.11 29.38 9.70
C LEU A 54 -6.21 30.34 9.22
N GLU A 55 -7.29 29.81 8.64
CA GLU A 55 -8.44 30.62 8.23
C GLU A 55 -9.19 31.20 9.44
N ILE A 56 -9.27 30.44 10.54
CA ILE A 56 -9.88 30.89 11.80
C ILE A 56 -9.02 31.97 12.46
N ASP A 57 -7.70 31.78 12.51
CA ASP A 57 -6.75 32.74 13.08
C ASP A 57 -6.79 34.08 12.33
N HIS A 58 -6.81 34.01 10.98
CA HIS A 58 -6.95 35.21 10.15
C HIS A 58 -8.31 35.89 10.34
N ALA A 59 -9.41 35.12 10.43
CA ALA A 59 -10.73 35.69 10.70
C ALA A 59 -10.84 36.34 12.08
N SER A 60 -10.06 35.87 13.05
CA SER A 60 -9.98 36.43 14.41
C SER A 60 -9.09 37.68 14.50
N GLY A 61 -8.35 38.00 13.43
CA GLY A 61 -7.45 39.14 13.38
C GLY A 61 -6.06 38.88 13.98
N ASP A 62 -5.78 37.64 14.37
CA ASP A 62 -4.48 37.24 14.96
C ASP A 62 -3.38 37.14 13.91
N LEU A 63 -3.74 37.11 12.63
CA LEU A 63 -2.81 36.96 11.52
C LEU A 63 -3.05 38.02 10.45
N THR A 64 -1.97 38.66 9.97
CA THR A 64 -2.10 39.61 8.87
C THR A 64 -2.43 38.91 7.55
N ASN A 65 -3.11 39.59 6.63
CA ASN A 65 -3.48 39.01 5.33
C ASN A 65 -2.25 38.53 4.54
N SER A 66 -1.12 39.24 4.63
CA SER A 66 0.14 38.82 3.97
C SER A 66 0.71 37.52 4.56
N GLU A 67 0.70 37.39 5.88
CA GLU A 67 1.18 36.19 6.57
C GLU A 67 0.25 35.01 6.29
N PHE A 68 -1.06 35.22 6.37
CA PHE A 68 -2.06 34.21 6.03
C PHE A 68 -1.85 33.63 4.63
N LEU A 69 -1.68 34.49 3.62
CA LEU A 69 -1.46 34.05 2.24
C LEU A 69 -0.16 33.24 2.11
N LEU A 70 0.92 33.69 2.75
CA LEU A 70 2.21 33.01 2.71
C LEU A 70 2.15 31.62 3.36
N LEU A 71 1.61 31.51 4.57
CA LEU A 71 1.49 30.24 5.28
C LEU A 71 0.55 29.27 4.56
N ARG A 72 -0.59 29.76 4.06
CA ARG A 72 -1.54 28.95 3.30
C ARG A 72 -0.91 28.39 2.04
N ASP A 73 -0.14 29.19 1.30
CA ASP A 73 0.47 28.74 0.06
C ASP A 73 1.58 27.71 0.33
N GLN A 74 2.36 27.84 1.41
CA GLN A 74 3.32 26.82 1.85
C GLN A 74 2.62 25.48 2.18
N LEU A 75 1.48 25.53 2.88
CA LEU A 75 0.70 24.33 3.18
C LEU A 75 0.12 23.70 1.92
N ARG A 76 -0.36 24.50 0.95
CA ARG A 76 -0.85 24.00 -0.34
C ARG A 76 0.23 23.30 -1.14
N VAL A 77 1.43 23.86 -1.20
CA VAL A 77 2.59 23.23 -1.85
C VAL A 77 2.94 21.91 -1.17
N SER A 78 2.92 21.86 0.16
CA SER A 78 3.15 20.62 0.92
C SER A 78 2.09 19.55 0.61
N ALA A 79 0.81 19.93 0.59
CA ALA A 79 -0.27 19.01 0.22
C ALA A 79 -0.15 18.50 -1.22
N ALA A 80 0.24 19.37 -2.16
CA ALA A 80 0.46 19.00 -3.56
C ALA A 80 1.62 18.00 -3.70
N LYS A 81 2.69 18.15 -2.90
CA LYS A 81 3.81 17.21 -2.86
C LYS A 81 3.37 15.82 -2.39
N LEU A 82 2.58 15.75 -1.32
CA LEU A 82 2.02 14.48 -0.83
C LEU A 82 1.06 13.83 -1.83
N LEU A 83 0.26 14.63 -2.54
CA LEU A 83 -0.59 14.13 -3.64
C LEU A 83 0.25 13.53 -4.76
N LYS A 84 1.35 14.20 -5.14
CA LYS A 84 2.27 13.67 -6.15
C LYS A 84 2.86 12.33 -5.70
N GLU A 85 3.31 12.23 -4.46
CA GLU A 85 3.89 11.01 -3.89
C GLU A 85 2.87 9.87 -3.74
N GLU A 86 1.59 10.17 -3.48
CA GLU A 86 0.51 9.18 -3.53
C GLU A 86 0.23 8.72 -4.98
N SER A 87 0.31 9.63 -5.94
CA SER A 87 -0.05 9.37 -7.35
C SER A 87 1.05 8.70 -8.16
N GLU A 88 2.33 8.89 -7.79
CA GLU A 88 3.42 8.21 -8.47
C GLU A 88 3.35 6.71 -8.13
N PRO A 89 3.14 5.83 -9.12
CA PRO A 89 3.32 4.41 -8.89
C PRO A 89 4.77 4.25 -8.47
N ARG A 90 5.01 3.89 -7.19
CA ARG A 90 6.34 3.49 -6.72
C ARG A 90 6.91 2.61 -7.80
N ARG A 91 8.02 3.04 -8.41
CA ARG A 91 8.74 2.32 -9.46
C ARG A 91 9.09 0.95 -8.88
N SER A 92 8.16 0.02 -9.00
CA SER A 92 8.31 -1.33 -8.51
C SER A 92 9.08 -2.03 -9.61
N ASN A 93 10.17 -2.71 -9.24
CA ASN A 93 10.84 -3.67 -10.13
C ASN A 93 9.82 -4.60 -10.81
N ASP A 94 8.64 -4.85 -10.21
CA ASP A 94 7.50 -5.53 -10.80
C ASP A 94 7.10 -5.01 -12.20
N LYS A 95 7.26 -3.71 -12.50
CA LYS A 95 6.84 -3.15 -13.80
C LYS A 95 7.85 -3.51 -14.89
N ASP A 96 9.14 -3.46 -14.57
CA ASP A 96 10.22 -3.84 -15.47
C ASP A 96 10.25 -5.38 -15.65
N GLU A 97 9.97 -6.14 -14.59
CA GLU A 97 9.80 -7.60 -14.65
C GLU A 97 8.57 -8.01 -15.47
N LEU A 98 7.45 -7.29 -15.34
CA LEU A 98 6.24 -7.55 -16.13
C LEU A 98 6.47 -7.23 -17.61
N GLU A 99 7.14 -6.12 -17.93
CA GLU A 99 7.50 -5.79 -19.32
C GLU A 99 8.45 -6.84 -19.92
N ALA A 100 9.42 -7.34 -19.14
CA ALA A 100 10.29 -8.41 -19.56
C ALA A 100 9.54 -9.74 -19.81
N GLU A 101 8.57 -10.07 -18.98
CA GLU A 101 7.74 -11.27 -19.15
C GLU A 101 6.81 -11.17 -20.37
N ILE A 102 6.20 -10.00 -20.61
CA ILE A 102 5.40 -9.73 -21.81
C ILE A 102 6.27 -9.86 -23.07
N ALA A 103 7.50 -9.37 -23.05
CA ALA A 103 8.42 -9.51 -24.18
C ALA A 103 8.76 -10.98 -24.47
N ARG A 104 8.99 -11.80 -23.44
CA ARG A 104 9.22 -13.25 -23.59
C ARG A 104 8.01 -13.97 -24.17
N GLN A 105 6.81 -13.68 -23.68
CA GLN A 105 5.58 -14.31 -24.20
C GLN A 105 5.30 -13.95 -25.66
N ARG A 106 5.59 -12.71 -26.07
CA ARG A 106 5.46 -12.29 -27.48
C ARG A 106 6.43 -13.03 -28.39
N GLU A 107 7.68 -13.21 -27.96
CA GLU A 107 8.68 -13.96 -28.72
C GLU A 107 8.30 -15.44 -28.83
N GLN A 108 7.81 -16.06 -27.75
CA GLN A 108 7.32 -17.44 -27.77
C GLN A 108 6.11 -17.61 -28.69
N SER A 109 5.17 -16.65 -28.67
CA SER A 109 4.00 -16.66 -29.55
C SER A 109 4.41 -16.55 -31.02
N ARG A 110 5.43 -15.74 -31.33
CA ARG A 110 5.94 -15.55 -32.69
C ARG A 110 6.63 -16.80 -33.24
N ARG A 111 7.41 -17.50 -32.42
CA ARG A 111 8.03 -18.79 -32.80
C ARG A 111 7.00 -19.90 -32.93
N GLY A 112 5.98 -19.91 -32.08
CA GLY A 112 4.88 -20.87 -32.16
C GLY A 112 3.96 -20.68 -33.37
N SER A 113 3.92 -19.48 -33.97
CA SER A 113 3.25 -19.25 -35.25
C SER A 113 4.10 -19.67 -36.46
N GLU A 114 5.42 -19.47 -36.42
CA GLU A 114 6.33 -19.93 -37.50
C GLU A 114 6.35 -21.46 -37.64
N ASP A 115 6.18 -22.22 -36.56
CA ASP A 115 6.13 -23.69 -36.57
C ASP A 115 4.80 -24.26 -37.12
N ARG A 116 3.74 -23.45 -37.20
CA ARG A 116 2.45 -23.86 -37.80
C ARG A 116 2.35 -23.61 -39.30
N ASP A 117 3.23 -22.79 -39.87
CA ASP A 117 3.22 -22.44 -41.30
C ASP A 117 4.09 -23.40 -42.15
N VAL A 118 4.63 -24.47 -41.55
CA VAL A 118 5.51 -25.47 -42.23
C VAL A 118 4.82 -26.84 -42.40
N PHE A 119 3.49 -26.93 -42.24
CA PHE A 119 2.71 -28.15 -42.54
C PHE A 119 1.66 -27.91 -43.63
#